data_AF-A0AAU6P6R7-F1
#
_entry.id   AF-A0AAU6P6R7-F1
#
_cell.length_a   1.000
_cell.length_b   1.000
_cell.length_c   1.000
_cell.angle_alpha   90.00
_cell.angle_beta   90.00
_cell.angle_gamma   90.00
#
_symmetry.space_group_name_H-M   'P 1'
#
loop_
_entity.id
_entity.type
_entity.pdbx_description
1 polymer ?
#
loop_
_entity_poly.entity_id
_entity_poly.type
_entity_poly.pdbx_seq_one_letter_code
_entity_poly.pdbx_strand_id
1 'polypeptide(L)'
;MKKVSLLLSTIILFACGNTKTATSQKATTQQNIATYWQQHVDYTMDIDMNVNNYQYQGKQTLVYTNNSPDVLNKVFYHLYFNAFQPGSEMDVRSRTIADPDSRVGDRISKLQPDEIGYIKVNSLKQNGTVLKHETVGTVLEVDLAQPIQPGESVTFTMDFNAQVPIQIRRSGRNNKEGVALSMTQWYPKMAEYDFEGWHADPYIGREFHGVWGNFEVNLTIDKDYVVGATGYLQGEPKITGNKKTLTYKAPKVHDFTWAADPDYIHDTMQVPNGPMLHFYYKNTLEKQYLDNWKKLQPKTVELIQYFSEHIGKYPYEQYSVMQGGDGGMEYAMSTLITGQRKFGSLVGVTAHELAHTWFQFLLATNEAKHEWMDEGFTSYISNLAMNEIMNENAENPHSGSYRGYIYLAKSGKEQPLTTHADRYEYNQAYGISAYSKGAVFMAQLGYIIGEDNLNKTIKKYFNDFAFKHPRPIDVIRSAEKISGLELDWYLTDFAQTTNTIDYSVKNISDNTITLERVGLMPMPIDLTVTYNDGTTEDFYIPLQMMRGEKPTTATIINDWAWAYPTYTFNTSKTITSVEIDPNHVMADINPENNKKTQ
;
A
#
# COMPACT_ATOMS: atom_id res chain seq x y z
N MET A 1 58.49 -8.24 79.23
CA MET A 1 59.13 -7.02 79.76
C MET A 1 58.44 -5.79 79.15
N LYS A 2 58.03 -4.85 80.02
CA LYS A 2 57.72 -3.41 79.83
C LYS A 2 56.81 -2.91 78.67
N LYS A 3 55.53 -2.71 79.02
CA LYS A 3 54.66 -1.51 78.96
C LYS A 3 55.13 -0.19 78.28
N VAL A 4 54.17 0.38 77.50
CA VAL A 4 53.59 1.77 77.51
C VAL A 4 53.95 2.80 76.40
N SER A 5 52.89 3.11 75.62
CA SER A 5 52.26 4.38 75.14
C SER A 5 52.97 5.64 74.61
N LEU A 6 52.41 6.10 73.46
CA LEU A 6 52.02 7.45 72.95
C LEU A 6 52.99 8.66 73.02
N LEU A 7 53.14 9.40 71.90
CA LEU A 7 52.55 10.75 71.73
C LEU A 7 52.63 11.32 70.28
N LEU A 8 51.71 12.26 70.02
CA LEU A 8 51.40 13.10 68.85
C LEU A 8 52.55 13.89 68.17
N SER A 9 52.37 14.24 66.89
CA SER A 9 52.33 15.64 66.41
C SER A 9 52.06 15.79 64.90
N THR A 10 51.10 16.66 64.56
CA THR A 10 50.79 17.21 63.22
C THR A 10 51.84 18.27 62.82
N ILE A 11 52.12 18.47 61.52
CA ILE A 11 52.30 19.80 60.86
C ILE A 11 52.40 19.67 59.33
N ILE A 12 51.74 20.63 58.69
CA ILE A 12 51.51 20.91 57.27
C ILE A 12 52.79 21.42 56.57
N LEU A 13 53.00 21.08 55.28
CA LEU A 13 53.86 21.86 54.37
C LEU A 13 53.39 21.77 52.89
N PHE A 14 52.91 22.92 52.42
CA PHE A 14 52.98 23.54 51.08
C PHE A 14 52.63 22.79 49.79
N ALA A 15 51.63 23.35 49.12
CA ALA A 15 51.33 23.19 47.71
C ALA A 15 52.29 24.02 46.82
N CYS A 16 52.72 23.43 45.70
CA CYS A 16 53.04 24.14 44.45
C CYS A 16 52.67 23.20 43.29
N GLY A 17 51.89 23.73 42.35
CA GLY A 17 51.18 22.96 41.34
C GLY A 17 52.05 22.42 40.21
N ASN A 18 51.55 21.34 39.61
CA ASN A 18 51.72 21.07 38.19
C ASN A 18 50.38 20.53 37.66
N THR A 19 49.70 21.37 36.89
CA THR A 19 48.53 21.05 36.11
C THR A 19 48.90 20.06 35.01
N LYS A 20 48.56 18.79 35.20
CA LYS A 20 48.34 17.88 34.07
C LYS A 20 46.92 18.10 33.59
N THR A 21 46.81 18.75 32.44
CA THR A 21 45.60 18.80 31.63
C THR A 21 45.12 17.37 31.37
N ALA A 22 44.05 16.98 32.06
CA ALA A 22 43.28 15.80 31.70
C ALA A 22 42.56 16.13 30.38
N THR A 23 43.06 15.57 29.28
CA THR A 23 42.30 15.48 28.04
C THR A 23 41.04 14.67 28.34
N SER A 24 39.93 15.38 28.48
CA SER A 24 38.58 14.84 28.38
C SER A 24 38.48 14.06 27.07
N GLN A 25 38.58 12.72 27.15
CA GLN A 25 38.00 11.87 26.12
C GLN A 25 36.50 12.13 26.18
N LYS A 26 36.03 12.93 25.22
CA LYS A 26 34.60 13.01 24.91
C LYS A 26 34.11 11.57 24.80
N ALA A 27 33.19 11.19 25.69
CA ALA A 27 32.36 10.02 25.50
C ALA A 27 31.83 10.11 24.06
N THR A 28 32.24 9.16 23.23
CA THR A 28 31.63 8.94 21.93
C THR A 28 30.15 8.73 22.24
N THR A 29 29.34 9.74 21.95
CA THR A 29 27.90 9.58 21.88
C THR A 29 27.68 8.39 20.98
N GLN A 30 27.25 7.28 21.59
CA GLN A 30 26.76 6.11 20.88
C GLN A 30 25.70 6.68 19.94
N GLN A 31 26.06 6.85 18.66
CA GLN A 31 25.12 7.25 17.65
C GLN A 31 23.97 6.27 17.78
N ASN A 32 22.77 6.78 18.03
CA ASN A 32 21.56 6.04 17.72
C ASN A 32 21.77 5.54 16.30
N ILE A 33 22.12 4.26 16.14
CA ILE A 33 22.00 3.62 14.85
C ILE A 33 20.51 3.77 14.57
N ALA A 34 20.16 4.66 13.64
CA ALA A 34 18.84 4.64 13.07
C ALA A 34 18.69 3.23 12.51
N THR A 35 17.90 2.39 13.18
CA THR A 35 17.68 0.99 12.79
C THR A 35 16.96 0.90 11.44
N TYR A 36 16.35 2.00 11.01
CA TYR A 36 15.70 2.16 9.72
C TYR A 36 16.61 2.89 8.73
N TRP A 37 16.71 2.33 7.53
CA TRP A 37 17.33 2.91 6.35
C TRP A 37 16.49 2.50 5.13
N GLN A 38 16.59 3.26 4.05
CA GLN A 38 16.00 2.95 2.74
C GLN A 38 16.89 3.56 1.66
N GLN A 39 16.86 3.03 0.45
CA GLN A 39 17.69 3.57 -0.63
C GLN A 39 17.14 4.92 -1.13
N HIS A 40 17.97 5.66 -1.86
CA HIS A 40 17.55 6.90 -2.50
C HIS A 40 18.03 6.97 -3.94
N VAL A 41 17.16 7.48 -4.82
CA VAL A 41 17.44 7.68 -6.25
C VAL A 41 17.12 9.09 -6.73
N ASP A 42 17.94 9.63 -7.63
CA ASP A 42 17.63 10.85 -8.38
C ASP A 42 17.70 10.56 -9.89
N TYR A 43 16.54 10.57 -10.55
CA TYR A 43 16.41 10.37 -11.99
C TYR A 43 16.41 11.70 -12.73
N THR A 44 17.18 11.75 -13.81
CA THR A 44 17.04 12.75 -14.88
C THR A 44 16.86 12.00 -16.20
N MET A 45 15.75 12.25 -16.89
CA MET A 45 15.39 11.52 -18.11
C MET A 45 15.07 12.45 -19.27
N ASP A 46 15.66 12.18 -20.43
CA ASP A 46 15.29 12.79 -21.71
C ASP A 46 14.63 11.74 -22.60
N ILE A 47 13.35 11.94 -22.89
CA ILE A 47 12.51 10.97 -23.61
C ILE A 47 12.02 11.59 -24.91
N ASP A 48 12.23 10.91 -26.02
CA ASP A 48 11.72 11.31 -27.33
C ASP A 48 10.71 10.28 -27.86
N MET A 49 9.43 10.64 -27.78
CA MET A 49 8.31 9.80 -28.18
C MET A 49 8.00 9.97 -29.68
N ASN A 50 7.86 8.86 -30.39
CA ASN A 50 7.30 8.81 -31.74
C ASN A 50 5.92 8.15 -31.70
N VAL A 51 4.88 8.96 -31.78
CA VAL A 51 3.49 8.49 -31.69
C VAL A 51 2.99 7.80 -32.96
N ASN A 52 3.71 7.90 -34.09
CA ASN A 52 3.31 7.24 -35.34
C ASN A 52 3.60 5.74 -35.33
N ASN A 53 4.67 5.33 -34.66
CA ASN A 53 5.06 3.92 -34.52
C ASN A 53 5.08 3.45 -33.05
N TYR A 54 4.73 4.33 -32.11
CA TYR A 54 4.68 4.08 -30.68
C TYR A 54 5.99 3.58 -30.07
N GLN A 55 7.11 4.05 -30.61
CA GLN A 55 8.45 3.80 -30.09
C GLN A 55 9.06 5.07 -29.51
N TYR A 56 9.98 4.91 -28.57
CA TYR A 56 10.70 6.04 -27.97
C TYR A 56 12.14 5.68 -27.63
N GLN A 57 12.95 6.74 -27.62
CA GLN A 57 14.33 6.71 -27.16
C GLN A 57 14.40 7.42 -25.81
N GLY A 58 15.12 6.81 -24.87
CA GLY A 58 15.34 7.38 -23.55
C GLY A 58 16.82 7.50 -23.24
N LYS A 59 17.21 8.64 -22.68
CA LYS A 59 18.46 8.81 -21.95
C LYS A 59 18.14 8.99 -20.49
N GLN A 60 18.73 8.16 -19.64
CA GLN A 60 18.49 8.17 -18.21
C GLN A 60 19.82 8.38 -17.49
N THR A 61 19.87 9.38 -16.63
CA THR A 61 20.89 9.51 -15.59
C THR A 61 20.24 9.21 -14.25
N LEU A 62 20.82 8.30 -13.49
CA LEU A 62 20.35 7.91 -12.17
C LEU A 62 21.48 8.06 -11.17
N VAL A 63 21.33 8.93 -10.18
CA VAL A 63 22.19 8.91 -8.99
C VAL A 63 21.56 7.95 -7.99
N TYR A 64 22.28 6.91 -7.59
CA TYR A 64 21.84 5.95 -6.58
C TYR A 64 22.69 6.12 -5.33
N THR A 65 22.06 6.26 -4.17
CA THR A 65 22.74 6.36 -2.87
C THR A 65 22.49 5.10 -2.05
N ASN A 66 23.56 4.37 -1.71
CA ASN A 66 23.49 3.19 -0.88
C ASN A 66 23.41 3.56 0.61
N ASN A 67 22.22 3.55 1.18
CA ASN A 67 22.03 3.80 2.61
C ASN A 67 22.06 2.52 3.46
N SER A 68 22.25 1.35 2.84
CA SER A 68 22.35 0.08 3.56
C SER A 68 23.69 -0.03 4.29
N PRO A 69 23.80 -0.90 5.32
CA PRO A 69 25.08 -1.26 5.92
C PRO A 69 25.95 -2.18 5.03
N ASP A 70 25.45 -2.58 3.86
CA ASP A 70 26.06 -3.58 3.00
C ASP A 70 26.87 -2.97 1.85
N VAL A 71 27.87 -3.73 1.38
CA VAL A 71 28.59 -3.43 0.14
C VAL A 71 27.86 -4.09 -1.03
N LEU A 72 27.38 -3.28 -1.98
CA LEU A 72 26.64 -3.77 -3.15
C LEU A 72 27.60 -4.05 -4.32
N ASN A 73 27.53 -5.25 -4.87
CA ASN A 73 28.38 -5.69 -6.01
C ASN A 73 27.61 -5.82 -7.33
N LYS A 74 26.28 -5.78 -7.26
CA LYS A 74 25.35 -5.85 -8.38
C LYS A 74 24.19 -4.90 -8.12
N VAL A 75 23.51 -4.51 -9.19
CA VAL A 75 22.21 -3.84 -9.13
C VAL A 75 21.26 -4.47 -10.14
N PHE A 76 19.96 -4.26 -9.95
CA PHE A 76 18.92 -4.78 -10.83
C PHE A 76 18.00 -3.64 -11.29
N TYR A 77 17.55 -3.71 -12.53
CA TYR A 77 16.47 -2.85 -13.03
C TYR A 77 15.29 -3.68 -13.51
N HIS A 78 14.09 -3.19 -13.25
CA HIS A 78 12.86 -3.67 -13.84
C HIS A 78 12.64 -3.05 -15.23
N LEU A 79 12.34 -3.91 -16.20
CA LEU A 79 12.05 -3.62 -17.60
C LEU A 79 10.62 -4.08 -17.92
N TYR A 80 9.64 -3.51 -17.21
CA TYR A 80 8.26 -4.00 -17.14
C TYR A 80 7.59 -4.24 -18.50
N PHE A 81 7.88 -3.42 -19.52
CA PHE A 81 7.30 -3.62 -20.84
C PHE A 81 7.66 -4.96 -21.48
N ASN A 82 8.77 -5.58 -21.06
CA ASN A 82 9.16 -6.90 -21.57
C ASN A 82 8.16 -8.02 -21.18
N ALA A 83 7.26 -7.78 -20.22
CA ALA A 83 6.18 -8.71 -19.90
C ALA A 83 5.15 -8.83 -21.03
N PHE A 84 5.03 -7.84 -21.91
CA PHE A 84 4.08 -7.84 -23.04
C PHE A 84 4.71 -8.44 -24.31
N GLN A 85 5.38 -9.58 -24.16
CA GLN A 85 5.97 -10.33 -25.27
C GLN A 85 5.45 -11.77 -25.24
N PRO A 86 5.14 -12.38 -26.40
CA PRO A 86 4.82 -13.80 -26.46
C PRO A 86 5.90 -14.65 -25.78
N GLY A 87 5.49 -15.55 -24.88
CA GLY A 87 6.42 -16.40 -24.12
C GLY A 87 7.06 -15.76 -22.89
N SER A 88 6.73 -14.51 -22.55
CA SER A 88 7.10 -13.91 -21.26
C SER A 88 6.48 -14.68 -20.09
N GLU A 89 7.00 -14.48 -18.88
CA GLU A 89 6.42 -15.10 -17.68
C GLU A 89 4.96 -14.66 -17.45
N MET A 90 4.61 -13.39 -17.74
CA MET A 90 3.23 -12.92 -17.69
C MET A 90 2.33 -13.68 -18.67
N ASP A 91 2.77 -13.86 -19.92
CA ASP A 91 2.02 -14.62 -20.94
C ASP A 91 1.83 -16.09 -20.55
N VAL A 92 2.90 -16.73 -20.07
CA VAL A 92 2.84 -18.13 -19.68
C VAL A 92 1.96 -18.31 -18.45
N ARG A 93 2.11 -17.45 -17.42
CA ARG A 93 1.28 -17.52 -16.21
C ARG A 93 -0.19 -17.27 -16.53
N SER A 94 -0.52 -16.28 -17.35
CA SER A 94 -1.91 -15.95 -17.71
C SER A 94 -2.61 -17.05 -18.51
N ARG A 95 -1.87 -17.99 -19.10
CA ARG A 95 -2.42 -19.16 -19.81
C ARG A 95 -2.44 -20.44 -18.98
N THR A 96 -1.70 -20.48 -17.87
CA THR A 96 -1.50 -21.71 -17.05
C THR A 96 -2.13 -21.64 -15.67
N ILE A 97 -2.42 -20.45 -15.14
CA ILE A 97 -3.23 -20.29 -13.92
C ILE A 97 -4.66 -20.78 -14.16
N ALA A 98 -5.30 -21.34 -13.13
CA ALA A 98 -6.62 -21.95 -13.25
C ALA A 98 -7.73 -20.95 -13.60
N ASP A 99 -7.61 -19.70 -13.13
CA ASP A 99 -8.60 -18.63 -13.24
C ASP A 99 -7.95 -17.30 -13.66
N PRO A 100 -7.39 -17.20 -14.87
CA PRO A 100 -6.62 -16.03 -15.28
C PRO A 100 -7.44 -14.76 -15.29
N ASP A 101 -6.76 -13.62 -15.13
CA ASP A 101 -7.38 -12.32 -15.39
C ASP A 101 -7.88 -12.29 -16.84
N SER A 102 -9.20 -12.20 -17.01
CA SER A 102 -9.87 -12.17 -18.31
C SER A 102 -9.41 -11.02 -19.20
N ARG A 103 -8.83 -9.95 -18.63
CA ARG A 103 -8.24 -8.84 -19.38
C ARG A 103 -6.92 -9.24 -20.03
N VAL A 104 -6.20 -10.23 -19.51
CA VAL A 104 -4.93 -10.71 -20.07
C VAL A 104 -5.17 -11.98 -20.88
N GLY A 105 -5.63 -13.05 -20.22
CA GLY A 105 -5.87 -14.35 -20.85
C GLY A 105 -4.73 -14.80 -21.78
N ASP A 106 -5.06 -15.10 -23.03
CA ASP A 106 -4.09 -15.50 -24.06
C ASP A 106 -3.68 -14.34 -25.00
N ARG A 107 -4.04 -13.09 -24.67
CA ARG A 107 -3.84 -11.94 -25.58
C ARG A 107 -2.37 -11.67 -25.87
N ILE A 108 -1.47 -11.86 -24.89
CA ILE A 108 -0.04 -11.59 -25.06
C ILE A 108 0.59 -12.55 -26.08
N SER A 109 0.27 -13.85 -26.02
CA SER A 109 0.76 -14.85 -26.99
C SER A 109 0.41 -14.55 -28.45
N LYS A 110 -0.56 -13.66 -28.71
CA LYS A 110 -1.07 -13.31 -30.05
C LYS A 110 -0.52 -12.00 -30.59
N LEU A 111 0.22 -11.25 -29.78
CA LEU A 111 0.75 -9.94 -30.17
C LEU A 111 1.74 -10.06 -31.33
N GLN A 112 1.58 -9.17 -32.31
CA GLN A 112 2.51 -9.01 -33.42
C GLN A 112 3.74 -8.17 -33.01
N PRO A 113 4.85 -8.22 -33.77
CA PRO A 113 6.08 -7.51 -33.42
C PRO A 113 5.94 -5.99 -33.20
N ASP A 114 4.95 -5.33 -33.81
CA ASP A 114 4.64 -3.91 -33.62
C ASP A 114 3.61 -3.66 -32.50
N GLU A 115 3.05 -4.71 -31.90
CA GLU A 115 2.08 -4.65 -30.81
C GLU A 115 2.68 -5.00 -29.43
N ILE A 116 3.84 -5.67 -29.40
CA ILE A 116 4.52 -6.02 -28.15
C ILE A 116 5.06 -4.79 -27.42
N GLY A 117 5.28 -4.96 -26.12
CA GLY A 117 6.05 -4.03 -25.31
C GLY A 117 7.51 -4.48 -25.20
N TYR A 118 8.44 -3.52 -25.23
CA TYR A 118 9.80 -3.79 -24.79
C TYR A 118 10.48 -2.55 -24.25
N ILE A 119 11.45 -2.77 -23.36
CA ILE A 119 12.50 -1.82 -23.02
C ILE A 119 13.84 -2.52 -23.25
N LYS A 120 14.63 -1.98 -24.18
CA LYS A 120 15.93 -2.52 -24.58
C LYS A 120 17.03 -1.53 -24.19
N VAL A 121 17.84 -1.94 -23.21
CA VAL A 121 19.01 -1.18 -22.77
C VAL A 121 20.13 -1.34 -23.81
N ASN A 122 20.55 -0.23 -24.40
CA ASN A 122 21.60 -0.20 -25.43
C ASN A 122 22.98 0.05 -24.84
N SER A 123 23.05 0.87 -23.79
CA SER A 123 24.28 1.20 -23.08
C SER A 123 23.96 1.44 -21.61
N LEU A 124 24.86 1.02 -20.73
CA LEU A 124 24.81 1.31 -19.29
C LEU A 124 26.23 1.54 -18.76
N LYS A 125 26.40 2.60 -17.97
CA LYS A 125 27.69 2.96 -17.37
C LYS A 125 27.53 3.29 -15.89
N GLN A 126 28.52 2.96 -15.07
CA GLN A 126 28.70 3.44 -13.69
C GLN A 126 29.85 4.44 -13.66
N ASN A 127 29.59 5.69 -13.25
CA ASN A 127 30.59 6.76 -13.17
C ASN A 127 31.42 6.89 -14.48
N GLY A 128 30.76 6.72 -15.63
CA GLY A 128 31.37 6.76 -16.97
C GLY A 128 32.01 5.46 -17.46
N THR A 129 32.16 4.44 -16.61
CA THR A 129 32.69 3.11 -16.98
C THR A 129 31.57 2.20 -17.48
N VAL A 130 31.75 1.60 -18.66
CA VAL A 130 30.76 0.68 -19.25
C VAL A 130 30.58 -0.57 -18.37
N LEU A 131 29.33 -0.94 -18.12
CA LEU A 131 28.97 -2.12 -17.34
C LEU A 131 28.62 -3.30 -18.24
N LYS A 132 28.88 -4.49 -17.74
CA LYS A 132 28.29 -5.72 -18.29
C LYS A 132 26.90 -5.88 -17.70
N HIS A 133 25.92 -6.15 -18.55
CA HIS A 133 24.57 -6.43 -18.12
C HIS A 133 23.92 -7.52 -18.98
N GLU A 134 22.89 -8.16 -18.43
CA GLU A 134 22.09 -9.18 -19.09
C GLU A 134 20.61 -8.91 -18.84
N THR A 135 19.78 -9.05 -19.88
CA THR A 135 18.32 -8.96 -19.72
C THR A 135 17.75 -10.36 -19.61
N VAL A 136 17.16 -10.68 -18.46
CA VAL A 136 16.49 -11.94 -18.17
C VAL A 136 15.01 -11.64 -17.98
N GLY A 137 14.22 -11.88 -19.03
CA GLY A 137 12.79 -11.54 -19.05
C GLY A 137 12.55 -10.04 -18.81
N THR A 138 11.97 -9.72 -17.66
CA THR A 138 11.67 -8.33 -17.24
C THR A 138 12.73 -7.73 -16.34
N VAL A 139 13.85 -8.40 -16.09
CA VAL A 139 14.89 -7.95 -15.16
C VAL A 139 16.19 -7.72 -15.93
N LEU A 140 16.85 -6.60 -15.66
CA LEU A 140 18.21 -6.33 -16.09
C LEU A 140 19.16 -6.62 -14.93
N GLU A 141 20.01 -7.63 -15.08
CA GLU A 141 21.08 -7.94 -14.15
C GLU A 141 22.34 -7.15 -14.51
N VAL A 142 22.91 -6.42 -13.56
CA VAL A 142 24.05 -5.53 -13.81
C VAL A 142 25.20 -5.86 -12.86
N ASP A 143 26.34 -6.27 -13.43
CA ASP A 143 27.59 -6.41 -12.69
C ASP A 143 28.24 -5.02 -12.57
N LEU A 144 28.51 -4.59 -11.34
CA LEU A 144 29.12 -3.27 -11.10
C LEU A 144 30.61 -3.27 -11.47
N ALA A 145 31.08 -2.14 -12.01
CA ALA A 145 32.49 -1.93 -12.28
C ALA A 145 33.28 -1.74 -10.99
N GLN A 146 32.67 -1.09 -9.99
CA GLN A 146 33.18 -0.94 -8.63
C GLN A 146 32.04 -1.17 -7.63
N PRO A 147 32.26 -1.88 -6.51
CA PRO A 147 31.23 -2.06 -5.49
C PRO A 147 30.81 -0.72 -4.87
N ILE A 148 29.52 -0.55 -4.58
CA ILE A 148 29.00 0.65 -3.91
C ILE A 148 29.09 0.43 -2.40
N GLN A 149 29.89 1.25 -1.71
CA GLN A 149 30.07 1.18 -0.27
C GLN A 149 28.86 1.74 0.50
N PRO A 150 28.69 1.37 1.79
CA PRO A 150 27.73 2.04 2.67
C PRO A 150 27.91 3.56 2.69
N GLY A 151 26.84 4.31 2.44
CA GLY A 151 26.80 5.76 2.35
C GLY A 151 27.34 6.35 1.03
N GLU A 152 27.77 5.53 0.07
CA GLU A 152 28.28 6.00 -1.22
C GLU A 152 27.13 6.28 -2.20
N SER A 153 27.31 7.33 -3.01
CA SER A 153 26.47 7.61 -4.18
C SER A 153 27.24 7.35 -5.48
N VAL A 154 26.60 6.72 -6.45
CA VAL A 154 27.15 6.48 -7.79
C VAL A 154 26.17 6.92 -8.88
N THR A 155 26.70 7.30 -10.03
CA THR A 155 25.90 7.72 -11.18
C THR A 155 25.84 6.64 -12.23
N PHE A 156 24.64 6.20 -12.56
CA PHE A 156 24.36 5.37 -13.73
C PHE A 156 23.93 6.25 -14.90
N THR A 157 24.51 6.05 -16.08
CA THR A 157 24.00 6.65 -17.33
C THR A 157 23.60 5.54 -18.29
N MET A 158 22.41 5.67 -18.88
CA MET A 158 21.78 4.63 -19.67
C MET A 158 21.14 5.22 -20.93
N ASP A 159 21.38 4.59 -22.08
CA ASP A 159 20.61 4.81 -23.30
C ASP A 159 19.74 3.58 -23.56
N PHE A 160 18.45 3.77 -23.85
CA PHE A 160 17.53 2.68 -24.13
C PHE A 160 16.54 3.02 -25.25
N ASN A 161 16.07 1.97 -25.92
CA ASN A 161 14.97 2.04 -26.88
C ASN A 161 13.79 1.27 -26.33
N ALA A 162 12.58 1.73 -26.60
CA ALA A 162 11.39 1.05 -26.13
C ALA A 162 10.23 1.16 -27.12
N GLN A 163 9.29 0.22 -27.01
CA GLN A 163 8.03 0.19 -27.75
C GLN A 163 6.88 0.05 -26.76
N VAL A 164 5.86 0.88 -26.95
CA VAL A 164 4.65 0.85 -26.14
C VAL A 164 3.77 -0.32 -26.59
N PRO A 165 3.42 -1.27 -25.69
CA PRO A 165 2.53 -2.37 -26.05
C PRO A 165 1.14 -1.86 -26.38
N ILE A 166 0.38 -2.56 -27.23
CA ILE A 166 -1.08 -2.37 -27.23
C ILE A 166 -1.61 -2.62 -25.81
N GLN A 167 -2.61 -1.86 -25.37
CA GLN A 167 -3.09 -1.96 -23.99
C GLN A 167 -3.63 -3.38 -23.68
N ILE A 168 -2.85 -4.13 -22.90
CA ILE A 168 -3.27 -5.41 -22.30
C ILE A 168 -3.70 -5.17 -20.85
N ARG A 169 -2.77 -4.67 -20.02
CA ARG A 169 -2.97 -4.45 -18.58
C ARG A 169 -2.16 -3.23 -18.13
N ARG A 170 -2.78 -2.28 -17.42
CA ARG A 170 -2.20 -1.05 -16.84
C ARG A 170 -1.60 -0.05 -17.84
N SER A 171 -0.51 -0.42 -18.51
CA SER A 171 0.18 0.43 -19.48
C SER A 171 -0.10 0.00 -20.92
N GLY A 172 -0.04 0.94 -21.85
CA GLY A 172 -0.06 0.67 -23.27
C GLY A 172 -0.64 1.79 -24.10
N ARG A 173 -0.76 1.51 -25.40
CA ARG A 173 -1.36 2.40 -26.40
C ARG A 173 -2.75 1.93 -26.79
N ASN A 174 -3.56 2.88 -27.25
CA ASN A 174 -4.86 2.65 -27.86
C ASN A 174 -5.74 1.75 -26.98
N ASN A 175 -6.03 2.21 -25.75
CA ASN A 175 -6.87 1.44 -24.86
C ASN A 175 -8.29 1.26 -25.43
N LYS A 176 -9.11 0.45 -24.75
CA LYS A 176 -10.50 0.16 -25.19
C LYS A 176 -11.40 1.40 -25.32
N GLU A 177 -11.02 2.53 -24.71
CA GLU A 177 -11.77 3.80 -24.76
C GLU A 177 -11.16 4.80 -25.76
N GLY A 178 -10.16 4.39 -26.53
CA GLY A 178 -9.52 5.21 -27.55
C GLY A 178 -8.53 6.24 -27.01
N VAL A 179 -8.04 6.07 -25.77
CA VAL A 179 -6.91 6.85 -25.25
C VAL A 179 -5.63 6.40 -25.92
N ALA A 180 -4.89 7.37 -26.48
CA ALA A 180 -3.69 7.08 -27.27
C ALA A 180 -2.56 6.46 -26.43
N LEU A 181 -2.24 7.03 -25.26
CA LEU A 181 -1.10 6.59 -24.43
C LEU A 181 -1.44 6.57 -22.93
N SER A 182 -1.19 5.42 -22.30
CA SER A 182 -1.18 5.20 -20.85
C SER A 182 0.19 4.68 -20.44
N MET A 183 1.08 5.57 -19.99
CA MET A 183 2.51 5.32 -19.84
C MET A 183 2.87 5.15 -18.38
N THR A 184 2.89 3.89 -17.95
CA THR A 184 3.11 3.48 -16.57
C THR A 184 4.19 2.40 -16.59
N GLN A 185 5.10 2.39 -15.62
CA GLN A 185 6.24 1.47 -15.62
C GLN A 185 7.03 1.43 -16.96
N TRP A 186 7.20 2.60 -17.59
CA TRP A 186 7.66 2.74 -18.97
C TRP A 186 9.18 2.96 -19.09
N TYR A 187 9.94 2.95 -18.00
CA TYR A 187 11.39 3.21 -18.01
C TYR A 187 12.14 2.10 -17.28
N PRO A 188 13.44 1.89 -17.57
CA PRO A 188 14.31 1.06 -16.74
C PRO A 188 14.35 1.57 -15.30
N LYS A 189 13.62 0.89 -14.41
CA LYS A 189 13.43 1.32 -13.02
C LYS A 189 14.32 0.52 -12.09
N MET A 190 15.17 1.18 -11.30
CA MET A 190 16.00 0.53 -10.27
C MET A 190 15.11 -0.28 -9.31
N ALA A 191 15.49 -1.54 -9.06
CA ALA A 191 14.85 -2.37 -8.05
C ALA A 191 15.20 -1.88 -6.64
N GLU A 192 14.30 -2.03 -5.66
CA GLU A 192 14.62 -1.69 -4.27
C GLU A 192 15.58 -2.71 -3.66
N TYR A 193 16.50 -2.23 -2.82
CA TYR A 193 17.32 -3.05 -1.92
C TYR A 193 17.01 -2.64 -0.49
N ASP A 194 16.41 -3.51 0.31
CA ASP A 194 16.10 -3.25 1.71
C ASP A 194 16.76 -4.29 2.64
N PHE A 195 16.30 -4.37 3.89
CA PHE A 195 16.82 -5.31 4.88
C PHE A 195 16.60 -6.80 4.52
N GLU A 196 15.77 -7.11 3.52
CA GLU A 196 15.57 -8.45 2.96
C GLU A 196 16.42 -8.69 1.69
N GLY A 197 17.15 -7.68 1.22
CA GLY A 197 17.99 -7.73 0.03
C GLY A 197 17.33 -7.11 -1.20
N TRP A 198 17.70 -7.60 -2.39
CA TRP A 198 17.18 -7.12 -3.67
C TRP A 198 15.77 -7.65 -3.95
N HIS A 199 14.84 -6.76 -4.32
CA HIS A 199 13.50 -7.10 -4.81
C HIS A 199 13.47 -7.08 -6.34
N ALA A 200 14.08 -8.12 -6.93
CA ALA A 200 14.28 -8.28 -8.36
C ALA A 200 13.41 -9.40 -8.98
N ASP A 201 12.22 -9.65 -8.42
CA ASP A 201 11.29 -10.64 -8.96
C ASP A 201 10.80 -10.26 -10.37
N PRO A 202 10.64 -11.24 -11.29
CA PRO A 202 10.08 -10.99 -12.62
C PRO A 202 8.65 -10.44 -12.54
N TYR A 203 8.33 -9.51 -13.43
CA TYR A 203 7.01 -8.91 -13.49
C TYR A 203 6.03 -9.79 -14.27
N ILE A 204 4.97 -10.25 -13.58
CA ILE A 204 3.91 -11.06 -14.20
C ILE A 204 2.51 -10.44 -14.07
N GLY A 205 2.44 -9.13 -13.82
CA GLY A 205 1.17 -8.37 -13.86
C GLY A 205 0.59 -7.98 -12.50
N ARG A 206 1.31 -8.21 -11.40
CA ARG A 206 0.95 -7.77 -10.03
C ARG A 206 1.56 -6.41 -9.69
N GLU A 207 1.64 -6.08 -8.42
CA GLU A 207 2.01 -4.76 -7.92
C GLU A 207 3.51 -4.54 -7.75
N PHE A 208 3.92 -3.38 -7.23
CA PHE A 208 5.29 -2.89 -7.32
C PHE A 208 5.95 -2.64 -5.95
N HIS A 209 7.27 -2.57 -5.96
CA HIS A 209 8.08 -2.06 -4.86
C HIS A 209 9.22 -1.24 -5.48
N GLY A 210 9.54 -0.08 -4.91
CA GLY A 210 10.42 0.86 -5.59
C GLY A 210 11.12 1.84 -4.67
N VAL A 211 12.27 2.31 -5.16
CA VAL A 211 13.15 3.22 -4.45
C VAL A 211 12.55 4.63 -4.39
N TRP A 212 12.53 5.21 -3.19
CA TRP A 212 12.18 6.61 -3.01
C TRP A 212 13.18 7.53 -3.68
N GLY A 213 12.68 8.55 -4.38
CA GLY A 213 13.55 9.42 -5.13
C GLY A 213 12.95 10.71 -5.64
N ASN A 214 13.73 11.40 -6.46
CA ASN A 214 13.31 12.60 -7.20
C ASN A 214 13.42 12.33 -8.70
N PHE A 215 12.49 12.89 -9.47
CA PHE A 215 12.45 12.74 -10.92
C PHE A 215 12.47 14.11 -11.59
N GLU A 216 13.36 14.29 -12.56
CA GLU A 216 13.31 15.34 -13.58
C GLU A 216 13.13 14.67 -14.95
N VAL A 217 12.00 14.92 -15.62
CA VAL A 217 11.65 14.24 -16.88
C VAL A 217 11.39 15.26 -17.97
N ASN A 218 12.21 15.23 -19.01
CA ASN A 218 12.05 15.99 -20.24
C ASN A 218 11.36 15.10 -21.29
N LEU A 219 10.06 15.26 -21.46
CA LEU A 219 9.25 14.51 -22.42
C LEU A 219 9.07 15.30 -23.71
N THR A 220 9.63 14.79 -24.80
CA THR A 220 9.45 15.32 -26.15
C THR A 220 8.43 14.49 -26.92
N ILE A 221 7.33 15.12 -27.36
CA ILE A 221 6.19 14.48 -28.03
C ILE A 221 5.57 15.44 -29.06
N ASP A 222 4.75 14.94 -29.97
CA ASP A 222 4.02 15.76 -30.95
C ASP A 222 3.21 16.87 -30.25
N LYS A 223 3.29 18.08 -30.80
CA LYS A 223 2.83 19.32 -30.13
C LYS A 223 1.33 19.33 -29.79
N ASP A 224 0.54 18.58 -30.55
CA ASP A 224 -0.92 18.54 -30.44
C ASP A 224 -1.40 17.60 -29.31
N TYR A 225 -0.53 16.76 -28.75
CA TYR A 225 -0.87 15.89 -27.62
C TYR A 225 -1.01 16.69 -26.33
N VAL A 226 -2.10 16.53 -25.60
CA VAL A 226 -2.23 17.03 -24.22
C VAL A 226 -1.71 15.97 -23.28
N VAL A 227 -0.85 16.35 -22.33
CA VAL A 227 -0.14 15.43 -21.43
C VAL A 227 -0.53 15.72 -19.98
N GLY A 228 -1.03 14.71 -19.29
CA GLY A 228 -1.10 14.66 -17.83
C GLY A 228 0.03 13.78 -17.29
N ALA A 229 0.66 14.17 -16.17
CA ALA A 229 1.78 13.44 -15.62
C ALA A 229 1.91 13.61 -14.10
N THR A 230 2.66 12.69 -13.49
CA THR A 230 3.24 12.84 -12.15
C THR A 230 4.12 14.10 -12.08
N GLY A 231 4.09 14.77 -10.93
CA GLY A 231 4.96 15.93 -10.67
C GLY A 231 4.45 17.25 -11.22
N TYR A 232 5.31 18.26 -11.13
CA TYR A 232 5.02 19.65 -11.46
C TYR A 232 5.59 20.00 -12.82
N LEU A 233 4.75 20.50 -13.74
CA LEU A 233 5.22 21.04 -15.02
C LEU A 233 6.07 22.29 -14.77
N GLN A 234 7.26 22.34 -15.37
CA GLN A 234 8.21 23.43 -15.22
C GLN A 234 8.11 24.39 -16.40
N GLY A 235 7.56 25.57 -16.17
CA GLY A 235 7.43 26.62 -17.18
C GLY A 235 6.58 26.21 -18.38
N GLU A 236 6.71 26.96 -19.48
CA GLU A 236 6.00 26.68 -20.73
C GLU A 236 6.70 25.59 -21.56
N PRO A 237 5.96 24.67 -22.20
CA PRO A 237 6.55 23.69 -23.10
C PRO A 237 7.38 24.33 -24.22
N LYS A 238 8.57 23.78 -24.47
CA LYS A 238 9.45 24.26 -25.55
C LYS A 238 9.04 23.62 -26.87
N ILE A 239 8.51 24.41 -27.80
CA ILE A 239 8.13 23.95 -29.14
C ILE A 239 9.37 23.89 -30.05
N THR A 240 9.53 22.80 -30.81
CA THR A 240 10.57 22.66 -31.84
C THR A 240 10.01 21.85 -33.02
N GLY A 241 9.76 22.54 -34.14
CA GLY A 241 9.09 21.94 -35.29
C GLY A 241 7.68 21.46 -34.94
N ASN A 242 7.38 20.18 -35.22
CA ASN A 242 6.09 19.56 -34.92
C ASN A 242 6.00 18.95 -33.51
N LYS A 243 7.06 19.05 -32.70
CA LYS A 243 7.11 18.52 -31.35
C LYS A 243 7.18 19.62 -30.29
N LYS A 244 6.88 19.22 -29.05
CA LYS A 244 7.10 20.01 -27.83
C LYS A 244 7.85 19.18 -26.80
N THR A 245 8.67 19.85 -26.00
CA THR A 245 9.31 19.26 -24.82
C THR A 245 8.68 19.84 -23.56
N LEU A 246 8.16 18.96 -22.70
CA LEU A 246 7.64 19.29 -21.37
C LEU A 246 8.64 18.81 -20.31
N THR A 247 8.99 19.66 -19.36
CA THR A 247 9.87 19.29 -18.25
C THR A 247 9.03 19.15 -16.98
N TYR A 248 9.05 17.97 -16.36
CA TYR A 248 8.36 17.70 -15.09
C TYR A 248 9.35 17.48 -13.96
N LYS A 249 9.00 17.94 -12.76
CA LYS A 249 9.74 17.62 -11.52
C LYS A 249 8.82 16.96 -10.51
N ALA A 250 9.18 15.76 -10.05
CA ALA A 250 8.46 15.04 -9.01
C ALA A 250 9.41 14.69 -7.86
N PRO A 251 9.42 15.48 -6.77
CA PRO A 251 10.25 15.19 -5.62
C PRO A 251 9.59 14.18 -4.69
N LYS A 252 10.41 13.36 -4.02
CA LYS A 252 9.95 12.35 -3.04
C LYS A 252 8.79 11.51 -3.59
N VAL A 253 9.05 10.75 -4.63
CA VAL A 253 8.15 9.73 -5.20
C VAL A 253 8.97 8.49 -5.54
N HIS A 254 8.33 7.34 -5.69
CA HIS A 254 9.00 6.09 -6.12
C HIS A 254 8.54 5.62 -7.51
N ASP A 255 7.77 6.46 -8.21
CA ASP A 255 7.36 6.20 -9.59
C ASP A 255 7.04 7.47 -10.38
N PHE A 256 7.08 7.38 -11.71
CA PHE A 256 6.71 8.47 -12.61
C PHE A 256 5.80 7.97 -13.75
N THR A 257 4.58 8.50 -13.81
CA THR A 257 3.56 8.10 -14.76
C THR A 257 3.08 9.28 -15.58
N TRP A 258 2.68 9.02 -16.83
CA TRP A 258 2.01 10.00 -17.66
C TRP A 258 0.98 9.36 -18.59
N ALA A 259 0.02 10.16 -19.05
CA ALA A 259 -0.94 9.78 -20.07
C ALA A 259 -1.06 10.92 -21.08
N ALA A 260 -1.32 10.58 -22.34
CA ALA A 260 -1.41 11.60 -23.38
C ALA A 260 -2.39 11.21 -24.48
N ASP A 261 -3.10 12.22 -24.98
CA ASP A 261 -4.04 12.09 -26.08
C ASP A 261 -4.24 13.48 -26.74
N PRO A 262 -4.39 13.57 -28.07
CA PRO A 262 -4.66 14.85 -28.73
C PRO A 262 -6.04 15.42 -28.39
N ASP A 263 -6.98 14.58 -27.97
CA ASP A 263 -8.37 14.96 -27.71
C ASP A 263 -8.68 15.17 -26.22
N TYR A 264 -7.68 15.19 -25.33
CA TYR A 264 -7.97 15.47 -23.92
C TYR A 264 -8.45 16.91 -23.70
N ILE A 265 -9.53 17.00 -22.96
CA ILE A 265 -9.88 18.16 -22.14
C ILE A 265 -8.95 18.15 -20.94
N HIS A 266 -8.44 19.33 -20.56
CA HIS A 266 -7.74 19.55 -19.30
C HIS A 266 -8.53 20.56 -18.47
N ASP A 267 -9.24 20.07 -17.45
CA ASP A 267 -9.86 20.92 -16.43
C ASP A 267 -9.02 20.98 -15.18
N THR A 268 -9.20 22.03 -14.38
CA THR A 268 -8.61 22.14 -13.06
C THR A 268 -9.64 22.50 -11.99
N MET A 269 -9.40 22.07 -10.76
CA MET A 269 -10.22 22.44 -9.61
C MET A 269 -9.35 22.55 -8.34
N GLN A 270 -9.41 23.70 -7.68
CA GLN A 270 -8.65 23.95 -6.46
C GLN A 270 -9.32 23.30 -5.24
N VAL A 271 -8.61 22.44 -4.52
CA VAL A 271 -9.03 22.02 -3.17
C VAL A 271 -8.83 23.19 -2.22
N PRO A 272 -9.83 23.58 -1.40
CA PRO A 272 -9.66 24.64 -0.41
C PRO A 272 -8.47 24.36 0.51
N ASN A 273 -7.47 25.24 0.53
CA ASN A 273 -6.21 25.10 1.28
C ASN A 273 -5.42 23.80 0.97
N GLY A 274 -5.65 23.20 -0.18
CA GLY A 274 -5.07 21.92 -0.59
C GLY A 274 -4.47 21.96 -2.00
N PRO A 275 -4.28 20.80 -2.63
CA PRO A 275 -3.69 20.71 -3.96
C PRO A 275 -4.61 21.26 -5.07
N MET A 276 -4.01 21.64 -6.20
CA MET A 276 -4.72 21.81 -7.46
C MET A 276 -5.02 20.43 -8.06
N LEU A 277 -6.28 20.16 -8.38
CA LEU A 277 -6.67 18.94 -9.09
C LEU A 277 -6.66 19.19 -10.59
N HIS A 278 -6.15 18.22 -11.34
CA HIS A 278 -6.11 18.24 -12.80
C HIS A 278 -6.92 17.05 -13.34
N PHE A 279 -7.81 17.28 -14.29
CA PHE A 279 -8.64 16.24 -14.89
C PHE A 279 -8.37 16.18 -16.38
N TYR A 280 -7.98 15.00 -16.86
CA TYR A 280 -7.68 14.74 -18.27
C TYR A 280 -8.63 13.68 -18.81
N TYR A 281 -9.48 14.03 -19.77
CA TYR A 281 -10.46 13.09 -20.33
C TYR A 281 -10.83 13.49 -21.76
N LYS A 282 -11.16 12.51 -22.61
CA LYS A 282 -11.37 12.76 -24.04
C LYS A 282 -12.62 13.61 -24.29
N ASN A 283 -12.48 14.63 -25.14
CA ASN A 283 -13.59 15.44 -25.62
C ASN A 283 -14.57 14.64 -26.49
N THR A 284 -14.15 13.48 -27.01
CA THR A 284 -14.93 12.59 -27.88
C THR A 284 -15.85 11.65 -27.12
N LEU A 285 -15.88 11.71 -25.78
CA LEU A 285 -16.78 10.92 -24.97
C LEU A 285 -18.24 11.26 -25.28
N GLU A 286 -19.14 10.27 -25.16
CA GLU A 286 -20.58 10.54 -25.21
C GLU A 286 -20.98 11.55 -24.13
N LYS A 287 -22.02 12.33 -24.42
CA LYS A 287 -22.47 13.44 -23.58
C LYS A 287 -22.68 13.03 -22.10
N GLN A 288 -23.27 11.85 -21.87
CA GLN A 288 -23.48 11.33 -20.51
C GLN A 288 -22.18 11.14 -19.71
N TYR A 289 -21.10 10.72 -20.37
CA TYR A 289 -19.81 10.51 -19.71
C TYR A 289 -19.09 11.84 -19.49
N LEU A 290 -19.14 12.76 -20.46
CA LEU A 290 -18.66 14.14 -20.26
C LEU A 290 -19.33 14.80 -19.05
N ASP A 291 -20.64 14.64 -18.91
CA ASP A 291 -21.39 15.18 -17.77
C ASP A 291 -20.99 14.50 -16.45
N ASN A 292 -20.70 13.20 -16.46
CA ASN A 292 -20.19 12.48 -15.28
C ASN A 292 -18.79 12.98 -14.88
N TRP A 293 -17.89 13.23 -15.83
CA TRP A 293 -16.57 13.81 -15.56
C TRP A 293 -16.67 15.20 -14.93
N LYS A 294 -17.59 16.06 -15.39
CA LYS A 294 -17.83 17.37 -14.76
C LYS A 294 -18.36 17.24 -13.33
N LYS A 295 -19.26 16.28 -13.07
CA LYS A 295 -19.78 16.00 -11.72
C LYS A 295 -18.74 15.36 -10.79
N LEU A 296 -17.77 14.64 -11.34
CA LEU A 296 -16.70 14.00 -10.58
C LEU A 296 -15.77 15.01 -9.89
N GLN A 297 -15.53 16.16 -10.52
CA GLN A 297 -14.56 17.16 -10.05
C GLN A 297 -14.80 17.63 -8.61
N PRO A 298 -16.00 18.14 -8.25
CA PRO A 298 -16.29 18.52 -6.87
C PRO A 298 -16.23 17.32 -5.90
N LYS A 299 -16.64 16.13 -6.35
CA LYS A 299 -16.53 14.91 -5.52
C LYS A 299 -15.09 14.52 -5.24
N THR A 300 -14.18 14.77 -6.18
CA THR A 300 -12.74 14.54 -5.98
C THR A 300 -12.15 15.51 -4.95
N VAL A 301 -12.66 16.75 -4.90
CA VAL A 301 -12.29 17.70 -3.83
C VAL A 301 -12.74 17.17 -2.47
N GLU A 302 -13.99 16.73 -2.35
CA GLU A 302 -14.53 16.13 -1.12
C GLU A 302 -13.71 14.91 -0.68
N LEU A 303 -13.31 14.04 -1.61
CA LEU A 303 -12.47 12.87 -1.34
C LEU A 303 -11.08 13.24 -0.81
N ILE A 304 -10.38 14.20 -1.43
CA ILE A 304 -9.07 14.68 -0.92
C ILE A 304 -9.20 15.19 0.51
N GLN A 305 -10.26 15.96 0.80
CA GLN A 305 -10.49 16.52 2.12
C GLN A 305 -10.76 15.41 3.15
N TYR A 306 -11.63 14.46 2.80
CA TYR A 306 -11.96 13.32 3.65
C TYR A 306 -10.71 12.50 4.00
N PHE A 307 -9.92 12.07 3.02
CA PHE A 307 -8.71 11.29 3.27
C PHE A 307 -7.65 12.09 4.04
N SER A 308 -7.52 13.39 3.75
CA SER A 308 -6.60 14.27 4.47
C SER A 308 -6.95 14.39 5.97
N GLU A 309 -8.24 14.40 6.28
CA GLU A 309 -8.76 14.48 7.64
C GLU A 309 -8.65 13.15 8.40
N HIS A 310 -8.97 12.03 7.74
CA HIS A 310 -9.08 10.73 8.39
C HIS A 310 -7.75 9.98 8.47
N ILE A 311 -6.83 10.19 7.50
CA ILE A 311 -5.53 9.52 7.47
C ILE A 311 -4.40 10.48 7.83
N GLY A 312 -4.25 11.57 7.07
CA GLY A 312 -3.22 12.58 7.29
C GLY A 312 -3.05 13.50 6.10
N LYS A 313 -2.35 14.62 6.26
CA LYS A 313 -2.32 15.67 5.23
C LYS A 313 -1.68 15.18 3.91
N TYR A 314 -2.36 15.42 2.78
CA TYR A 314 -1.75 15.27 1.46
C TYR A 314 -0.54 16.22 1.29
N PRO A 315 0.67 15.72 0.96
CA PRO A 315 1.90 16.51 1.05
C PRO A 315 2.30 17.27 -0.22
N TYR A 316 1.64 17.02 -1.36
CA TYR A 316 1.99 17.63 -2.64
C TYR A 316 1.03 18.77 -3.03
N GLU A 317 1.42 19.58 -4.00
CA GLU A 317 0.65 20.77 -4.42
C GLU A 317 -0.36 20.50 -5.54
N GLN A 318 -0.31 19.31 -6.17
CA GLN A 318 -1.29 18.91 -7.19
C GLN A 318 -1.63 17.42 -7.13
N TYR A 319 -2.73 17.03 -7.77
CA TYR A 319 -3.06 15.64 -8.08
C TYR A 319 -3.79 15.54 -9.44
N SER A 320 -3.47 14.54 -10.26
CA SER A 320 -4.08 14.35 -11.58
C SER A 320 -5.00 13.13 -11.65
N VAL A 321 -6.24 13.29 -12.11
CA VAL A 321 -7.14 12.19 -12.49
C VAL A 321 -7.16 12.12 -14.02
N MET A 322 -6.60 11.04 -14.57
CA MET A 322 -6.40 10.89 -16.01
C MET A 322 -7.25 9.74 -16.55
N GLN A 323 -7.96 9.96 -17.65
CA GLN A 323 -8.59 8.88 -18.39
C GLN A 323 -7.49 7.99 -18.99
N GLY A 324 -7.55 6.67 -18.82
CA GLY A 324 -6.52 5.79 -19.37
C GLY A 324 -6.56 4.37 -18.80
N GLY A 325 -5.58 3.56 -19.21
CA GLY A 325 -5.38 2.20 -18.74
C GLY A 325 -6.55 1.27 -19.08
N ASP A 326 -6.75 0.25 -18.24
CA ASP A 326 -7.74 -0.82 -18.46
C ASP A 326 -8.79 -0.94 -17.34
N GLY A 327 -8.74 -0.08 -16.31
CA GLY A 327 -9.56 -0.15 -15.11
C GLY A 327 -9.45 1.11 -14.26
N GLY A 328 -8.91 0.97 -13.06
CA GLY A 328 -8.32 2.02 -12.25
C GLY A 328 -6.90 1.58 -11.89
N MET A 329 -6.01 2.55 -11.68
CA MET A 329 -4.66 2.29 -11.19
C MET A 329 -4.08 3.57 -10.58
N GLU A 330 -3.46 3.41 -9.44
CA GLU A 330 -2.83 4.42 -8.61
C GLU A 330 -1.40 4.73 -9.06
N TYR A 331 -1.03 6.02 -9.05
CA TYR A 331 0.32 6.50 -9.34
C TYR A 331 0.72 7.67 -8.43
N ALA A 332 2.01 7.98 -8.40
CA ALA A 332 2.49 9.12 -7.64
C ALA A 332 1.84 10.41 -8.17
N MET A 333 1.16 11.13 -7.28
CA MET A 333 0.43 12.38 -7.58
C MET A 333 -0.63 12.24 -8.68
N SER A 334 -1.06 11.02 -9.03
CA SER A 334 -2.04 10.83 -10.09
C SER A 334 -2.72 9.47 -10.09
N THR A 335 -3.82 9.33 -10.82
CA THR A 335 -4.43 8.03 -11.13
C THR A 335 -4.81 7.96 -12.60
N LEU A 336 -4.77 6.75 -13.15
CA LEU A 336 -5.39 6.43 -14.43
C LEU A 336 -6.69 5.67 -14.19
N ILE A 337 -7.80 6.18 -14.72
CA ILE A 337 -9.11 5.54 -14.65
C ILE A 337 -9.77 5.43 -16.02
N THR A 338 -10.56 4.40 -16.21
CA THR A 338 -11.48 4.29 -17.36
C THR A 338 -12.66 5.24 -17.16
N GLY A 339 -12.97 6.03 -18.20
CA GLY A 339 -13.89 7.15 -18.16
C GLY A 339 -15.32 6.85 -18.61
N GLN A 340 -15.57 5.75 -19.32
CA GLN A 340 -16.92 5.37 -19.79
C GLN A 340 -17.70 4.63 -18.70
N ARG A 341 -17.97 5.33 -17.59
CA ARG A 341 -18.60 4.76 -16.38
C ARG A 341 -19.87 5.50 -15.98
N LYS A 342 -20.79 4.77 -15.34
CA LYS A 342 -21.90 5.38 -14.59
C LYS A 342 -21.32 6.22 -13.46
N PHE A 343 -21.99 7.33 -13.12
CA PHE A 343 -21.47 8.31 -12.17
C PHE A 343 -20.99 7.70 -10.84
N GLY A 344 -21.81 6.92 -10.14
CA GLY A 344 -21.41 6.29 -8.87
C GLY A 344 -20.19 5.35 -9.01
N SER A 345 -20.07 4.62 -10.12
CA SER A 345 -18.89 3.79 -10.39
C SER A 345 -17.65 4.63 -10.72
N LEU A 346 -17.81 5.78 -11.39
CA LEU A 346 -16.72 6.70 -11.68
C LEU A 346 -16.18 7.35 -10.40
N VAL A 347 -17.07 7.77 -9.49
CA VAL A 347 -16.69 8.28 -8.17
C VAL A 347 -16.03 7.18 -7.35
N GLY A 348 -16.60 5.97 -7.32
CA GLY A 348 -16.05 4.83 -6.56
C GLY A 348 -14.64 4.43 -6.99
N VAL A 349 -14.38 4.29 -8.30
CA VAL A 349 -13.01 4.00 -8.77
C VAL A 349 -12.08 5.16 -8.43
N THR A 350 -12.49 6.42 -8.62
CA THR A 350 -11.67 7.58 -8.27
C THR A 350 -11.35 7.62 -6.77
N ALA A 351 -12.31 7.27 -5.91
CA ALA A 351 -12.13 7.20 -4.47
C ALA A 351 -11.10 6.14 -4.07
N HIS A 352 -11.18 4.94 -4.67
CA HIS A 352 -10.21 3.86 -4.45
C HIS A 352 -8.81 4.27 -4.90
N GLU A 353 -8.65 4.67 -6.17
CA GLU A 353 -7.32 5.00 -6.70
C GLU A 353 -6.72 6.26 -6.04
N LEU A 354 -7.55 7.16 -5.53
CA LEU A 354 -7.07 8.32 -4.78
C LEU A 354 -6.61 7.93 -3.37
N ALA A 355 -7.34 7.06 -2.67
CA ALA A 355 -6.98 6.59 -1.32
C ALA A 355 -5.60 5.90 -1.30
N HIS A 356 -5.24 5.21 -2.37
CA HIS A 356 -3.91 4.65 -2.62
C HIS A 356 -2.76 5.65 -2.50
N THR A 357 -3.02 6.96 -2.67
CA THR A 357 -2.04 8.00 -2.37
C THR A 357 -1.48 7.87 -0.95
N TRP A 358 -2.34 7.58 0.03
CA TRP A 358 -1.93 7.49 1.43
C TRP A 358 -1.36 6.11 1.77
N PHE A 359 -2.04 5.04 1.36
CA PHE A 359 -1.67 3.68 1.78
C PHE A 359 -0.60 3.02 0.91
N GLN A 360 -0.46 3.45 -0.34
CA GLN A 360 0.64 3.01 -1.20
C GLN A 360 1.65 4.09 -1.53
N PHE A 361 1.27 5.24 -2.07
CA PHE A 361 2.34 6.16 -2.52
C PHE A 361 3.12 6.76 -1.37
N LEU A 362 2.47 7.10 -0.27
CA LEU A 362 3.14 7.73 0.86
C LEU A 362 3.69 6.71 1.85
N LEU A 363 3.09 5.53 1.97
CA LEU A 363 3.64 4.46 2.82
C LEU A 363 4.54 3.49 2.06
N ALA A 364 4.49 3.44 0.72
CA ALA A 364 5.27 2.59 -0.17
C ALA A 364 5.43 1.15 0.35
N THR A 365 4.32 0.50 0.68
CA THR A 365 4.34 -0.89 1.13
C THR A 365 4.95 -1.78 0.03
N ASN A 366 5.64 -2.85 0.42
CA ASN A 366 6.08 -3.86 -0.53
C ASN A 366 4.88 -4.69 -1.00
N GLU A 367 4.24 -4.26 -2.09
CA GLU A 367 3.01 -4.87 -2.58
C GLU A 367 3.22 -6.29 -3.14
N ALA A 368 4.46 -6.68 -3.44
CA ALA A 368 4.76 -8.05 -3.85
C ALA A 368 4.59 -9.06 -2.69
N LYS A 369 4.71 -8.59 -1.43
CA LYS A 369 4.60 -9.42 -0.22
C LYS A 369 3.43 -9.08 0.69
N HIS A 370 2.94 -7.83 0.61
CA HIS A 370 1.99 -7.25 1.56
C HIS A 370 0.89 -6.47 0.82
N GLU A 371 0.44 -6.97 -0.32
CA GLU A 371 -0.59 -6.36 -1.19
C GLU A 371 -1.86 -5.97 -0.43
N TRP A 372 -2.20 -6.72 0.62
CA TRP A 372 -3.42 -6.52 1.40
C TRP A 372 -3.37 -5.28 2.31
N MET A 373 -2.17 -4.82 2.68
CA MET A 373 -1.99 -3.57 3.42
C MET A 373 -2.23 -2.37 2.52
N ASP A 374 -2.03 -2.54 1.23
CA ASP A 374 -2.38 -1.51 0.27
C ASP A 374 -3.87 -1.62 -0.12
N GLU A 375 -4.20 -2.62 -0.94
CA GLU A 375 -5.52 -2.76 -1.54
C GLU A 375 -6.65 -2.88 -0.51
N GLY A 376 -6.37 -3.55 0.60
CA GLY A 376 -7.32 -3.72 1.70
C GLY A 376 -7.53 -2.45 2.49
N PHE A 377 -6.48 -1.69 2.80
CA PHE A 377 -6.61 -0.46 3.58
C PHE A 377 -7.20 0.66 2.74
N THR A 378 -6.84 0.70 1.46
CA THR A 378 -7.48 1.54 0.45
C THR A 378 -8.96 1.19 0.32
N SER A 379 -9.32 -0.09 0.19
CA SER A 379 -10.72 -0.54 0.17
C SER A 379 -11.47 -0.16 1.45
N TYR A 380 -10.83 -0.30 2.62
CA TYR A 380 -11.43 0.10 3.89
C TYR A 380 -11.77 1.59 3.89
N ILE A 381 -10.81 2.47 3.66
CA ILE A 381 -11.09 3.91 3.79
C ILE A 381 -11.99 4.43 2.67
N SER A 382 -11.86 3.89 1.45
CA SER A 382 -12.65 4.32 0.29
C SER A 382 -14.12 3.95 0.44
N ASN A 383 -14.43 2.79 1.04
CA ASN A 383 -15.80 2.41 1.39
C ASN A 383 -16.42 3.41 2.38
N LEU A 384 -15.67 3.84 3.40
CA LEU A 384 -16.17 4.84 4.36
C LEU A 384 -16.39 6.20 3.70
N ALA A 385 -15.43 6.64 2.88
CA ALA A 385 -15.52 7.89 2.12
C ALA A 385 -16.73 7.89 1.19
N MET A 386 -16.96 6.79 0.46
CA MET A 386 -18.12 6.63 -0.42
C MET A 386 -19.43 6.69 0.37
N ASN A 387 -19.51 6.00 1.50
CA ASN A 387 -20.72 6.00 2.32
C ASN A 387 -21.12 7.43 2.76
N GLU A 388 -20.15 8.24 3.16
CA GLU A 388 -20.34 9.63 3.58
C GLU A 388 -20.62 10.57 2.39
N ILE A 389 -19.69 10.64 1.44
CA ILE A 389 -19.70 11.63 0.34
C ILE A 389 -20.86 11.41 -0.63
N MET A 390 -21.26 10.14 -0.81
CA MET A 390 -22.39 9.77 -1.67
C MET A 390 -23.70 9.57 -0.90
N ASN A 391 -23.69 9.75 0.43
CA ASN A 391 -24.85 9.59 1.30
C ASN A 391 -25.54 8.22 1.12
N GLU A 392 -24.73 7.15 1.08
CA GLU A 392 -25.25 5.79 0.88
C GLU A 392 -26.00 5.28 2.12
N ASN A 393 -25.69 5.83 3.31
CA ASN A 393 -26.29 5.49 4.60
C ASN A 393 -26.27 3.98 4.91
N ALA A 394 -25.23 3.27 4.44
CA ALA A 394 -25.00 1.88 4.78
C ALA A 394 -24.60 1.78 6.26
N GLU A 395 -25.28 0.92 7.01
CA GLU A 395 -24.94 0.61 8.41
C GLU A 395 -23.53 0.01 8.54
N ASN A 396 -23.19 -0.91 7.63
CA ASN A 396 -21.84 -1.45 7.49
C ASN A 396 -21.33 -1.28 6.05
N PRO A 397 -20.52 -0.23 5.79
CA PRO A 397 -19.92 0.03 4.48
C PRO A 397 -19.01 -1.10 3.99
N HIS A 398 -18.54 -1.99 4.87
CA HIS A 398 -17.64 -3.10 4.54
C HIS A 398 -18.37 -4.43 4.33
N SER A 399 -19.70 -4.46 4.33
CA SER A 399 -20.46 -5.71 4.20
C SER A 399 -20.10 -6.52 2.95
N GLY A 400 -19.72 -5.85 1.85
CA GLY A 400 -19.20 -6.49 0.65
C GLY A 400 -17.87 -7.23 0.88
N SER A 401 -16.93 -6.60 1.59
CA SER A 401 -15.64 -7.19 1.96
C SER A 401 -15.81 -8.39 2.90
N TYR A 402 -16.70 -8.31 3.89
CA TYR A 402 -17.01 -9.45 4.75
C TYR A 402 -17.57 -10.64 3.96
N ARG A 403 -18.53 -10.40 3.05
CA ARG A 403 -19.07 -11.46 2.18
C ARG A 403 -17.97 -12.09 1.31
N GLY A 404 -17.07 -11.27 0.75
CA GLY A 404 -15.94 -11.73 -0.05
C GLY A 404 -14.99 -12.63 0.75
N TYR A 405 -14.55 -12.15 1.92
CA TYR A 405 -13.69 -12.92 2.82
C TYR A 405 -14.33 -14.23 3.27
N ILE A 406 -15.58 -14.21 3.76
CA ILE A 406 -16.27 -15.42 4.24
C ILE A 406 -16.41 -16.45 3.11
N TYR A 407 -16.67 -16.01 1.88
CA TYR A 407 -16.67 -16.89 0.72
C TYR A 407 -15.32 -17.58 0.52
N LEU A 408 -14.20 -16.83 0.56
CA LEU A 408 -12.87 -17.39 0.39
C LEU A 408 -12.51 -18.35 1.52
N ALA A 409 -12.77 -17.97 2.77
CA ALA A 409 -12.50 -18.80 3.95
C ALA A 409 -13.24 -20.15 3.90
N LYS A 410 -14.46 -20.17 3.35
CA LYS A 410 -15.25 -21.40 3.14
C LYS A 410 -14.88 -22.19 1.88
N SER A 411 -14.11 -21.61 0.97
CA SER A 411 -13.87 -22.21 -0.35
C SER A 411 -12.87 -23.38 -0.35
N GLY A 412 -12.04 -23.48 0.70
CA GLY A 412 -10.89 -24.39 0.73
C GLY A 412 -9.72 -23.95 -0.18
N LYS A 413 -9.77 -22.74 -0.75
CA LYS A 413 -8.73 -22.17 -1.63
C LYS A 413 -7.95 -21.01 -1.00
N GLU A 414 -8.25 -20.68 0.25
CA GLU A 414 -7.56 -19.60 0.95
C GLU A 414 -6.07 -19.91 1.11
N GLN A 415 -5.25 -18.89 0.92
CA GLN A 415 -3.83 -18.90 1.26
C GLN A 415 -3.54 -17.72 2.21
N PRO A 416 -2.55 -17.84 3.12
CA PRO A 416 -2.20 -16.76 4.04
C PRO A 416 -1.85 -15.46 3.31
N LEU A 417 -2.09 -14.31 3.95
CA LEU A 417 -1.76 -12.97 3.44
C LEU A 417 -0.25 -12.70 3.35
N THR A 418 0.58 -13.65 3.82
CA THR A 418 2.03 -13.65 3.62
C THR A 418 2.46 -14.33 2.30
N THR A 419 1.50 -14.83 1.52
CA THR A 419 1.78 -15.42 0.20
C THR A 419 2.20 -14.31 -0.75
N HIS A 420 3.36 -14.46 -1.40
CA HIS A 420 3.79 -13.51 -2.42
C HIS A 420 2.71 -13.34 -3.51
N ALA A 421 2.42 -12.11 -3.92
CA ALA A 421 1.32 -11.73 -4.82
C ALA A 421 1.24 -12.56 -6.11
N ASP A 422 2.40 -12.92 -6.66
CA ASP A 422 2.55 -13.73 -7.87
C ASP A 422 2.36 -15.24 -7.68
N ARG A 423 2.38 -15.73 -6.43
CA ARG A 423 2.46 -17.15 -6.08
C ARG A 423 1.16 -17.72 -5.53
N TYR A 424 0.08 -16.95 -5.53
CA TYR A 424 -1.25 -17.50 -5.30
C TYR A 424 -1.60 -18.53 -6.37
N GLU A 425 -2.21 -19.64 -5.95
CA GLU A 425 -2.67 -20.71 -6.84
C GLU A 425 -3.81 -20.21 -7.73
N TYR A 426 -4.71 -19.41 -7.16
CA TYR A 426 -5.87 -18.82 -7.83
C TYR A 426 -5.81 -17.28 -7.82
N ASN A 427 -6.14 -16.67 -8.94
CA ASN A 427 -6.29 -15.22 -9.06
C ASN A 427 -7.44 -14.68 -8.21
N GLN A 428 -8.54 -15.44 -8.07
CA GLN A 428 -9.65 -15.10 -7.18
C GLN A 428 -9.21 -15.09 -5.72
N ALA A 429 -8.35 -16.04 -5.31
CA ALA A 429 -7.81 -16.07 -3.95
C ALA A 429 -6.96 -14.82 -3.68
N TYR A 430 -6.05 -14.47 -4.59
CA TYR A 430 -5.30 -13.21 -4.52
C TYR A 430 -6.24 -12.00 -4.39
N GLY A 431 -7.21 -11.86 -5.29
CA GLY A 431 -8.08 -10.69 -5.32
C GLY A 431 -8.94 -10.54 -4.06
N ILE A 432 -9.47 -11.64 -3.52
CA ILE A 432 -10.24 -11.57 -2.28
C ILE A 432 -9.32 -11.33 -1.07
N SER A 433 -8.13 -11.95 -1.04
CA SER A 433 -7.13 -11.73 0.02
C SER A 433 -6.67 -10.26 0.08
N ALA A 434 -6.25 -9.71 -1.05
CA ALA A 434 -5.73 -8.34 -1.14
C ALA A 434 -6.79 -7.30 -0.75
N TYR A 435 -7.98 -7.35 -1.38
CA TYR A 435 -9.00 -6.31 -1.22
C TYR A 435 -9.93 -6.59 -0.04
N SER A 436 -10.60 -7.75 -0.05
CA SER A 436 -11.68 -8.04 0.91
C SER A 436 -11.13 -8.38 2.28
N LYS A 437 -10.22 -9.37 2.36
CA LYS A 437 -9.64 -9.79 3.64
C LYS A 437 -8.77 -8.69 4.24
N GLY A 438 -8.01 -7.95 3.43
CA GLY A 438 -7.29 -6.76 3.90
C GLY A 438 -8.18 -5.64 4.44
N ALA A 439 -9.35 -5.37 3.83
CA ALA A 439 -10.32 -4.41 4.38
C ALA A 439 -10.96 -4.91 5.68
N VAL A 440 -11.30 -6.21 5.74
CA VAL A 440 -11.80 -6.85 6.98
C VAL A 440 -10.75 -6.78 8.08
N PHE A 441 -9.45 -6.92 7.77
CA PHE A 441 -8.38 -6.78 8.75
C PHE A 441 -8.48 -5.44 9.49
N MET A 442 -8.71 -4.33 8.78
CA MET A 442 -8.84 -3.00 9.38
C MET A 442 -10.16 -2.86 10.16
N ALA A 443 -11.29 -3.24 9.56
CA ALA A 443 -12.59 -3.14 10.21
C ALA A 443 -12.64 -3.95 11.51
N GLN A 444 -12.12 -5.17 11.49
CA GLN A 444 -12.07 -6.06 12.64
C GLN A 444 -11.00 -5.65 13.66
N LEU A 445 -9.91 -4.99 13.24
CA LEU A 445 -9.03 -4.32 14.21
C LEU A 445 -9.82 -3.29 15.03
N GLY A 446 -10.73 -2.54 14.39
CA GLY A 446 -11.67 -1.64 15.06
C GLY A 446 -12.61 -2.35 16.04
N TYR A 447 -13.12 -3.53 15.67
CA TYR A 447 -13.88 -4.39 16.60
C TYR A 447 -13.06 -4.76 17.85
N ILE A 448 -11.76 -5.03 17.69
CA ILE A 448 -10.87 -5.47 18.77
C ILE A 448 -10.48 -4.30 19.69
N ILE A 449 -10.13 -3.13 19.14
CA ILE A 449 -9.53 -2.03 19.91
C ILE A 449 -10.48 -0.84 20.17
N GLY A 450 -11.66 -0.85 19.54
CA GLY A 450 -12.60 0.27 19.50
C GLY A 450 -12.33 1.23 18.33
N GLU A 451 -13.40 1.77 17.75
CA GLU A 451 -13.34 2.63 16.54
C GLU A 451 -12.49 3.89 16.73
N ASP A 452 -12.64 4.59 17.87
CA ASP A 452 -11.83 5.76 18.20
C ASP A 452 -10.32 5.46 18.23
N ASN A 453 -9.97 4.28 18.73
CA ASN A 453 -8.58 3.84 18.77
C ASN A 453 -8.09 3.42 17.39
N LEU A 454 -8.94 2.83 16.54
CA LEU A 454 -8.60 2.56 15.14
C LEU A 454 -8.34 3.86 14.37
N ASN A 455 -9.20 4.87 14.52
CA ASN A 455 -9.03 6.17 13.88
C ASN A 455 -7.71 6.85 14.30
N LYS A 456 -7.37 6.79 15.59
CA LYS A 456 -6.06 7.26 16.09
C LYS A 456 -4.89 6.41 15.58
N THR A 457 -5.09 5.10 15.43
CA THR A 457 -4.09 4.16 14.92
C THR A 457 -3.74 4.46 13.47
N ILE A 458 -4.73 4.65 12.60
CA ILE A 458 -4.52 5.01 11.19
C ILE A 458 -3.68 6.29 11.08
N LYS A 459 -4.05 7.33 11.83
CA LYS A 459 -3.30 8.59 11.87
C LYS A 459 -1.88 8.41 12.41
N LYS A 460 -1.71 7.61 13.47
CA LYS A 460 -0.39 7.33 14.03
C LYS A 460 0.49 6.59 13.03
N TYR A 461 -0.06 5.54 12.41
CA TYR A 461 0.64 4.72 11.43
C TYR A 461 1.07 5.58 10.24
N PHE A 462 0.19 6.39 9.68
CA PHE A 462 0.55 7.32 8.62
C PHE A 462 1.64 8.31 9.06
N ASN A 463 1.51 8.96 10.21
CA ASN A 463 2.48 9.95 10.67
C ASN A 463 3.87 9.34 10.97
N ASP A 464 3.92 8.12 11.49
CA ASP A 464 5.18 7.45 11.83
C ASP A 464 5.90 6.93 10.58
N PHE A 465 5.17 6.57 9.51
CA PHE A 465 5.68 5.82 8.37
C PHE A 465 5.53 6.49 6.99
N ALA A 466 4.92 7.68 6.88
CA ALA A 466 4.92 8.42 5.62
C ALA A 466 6.36 8.65 5.11
N PHE A 467 6.55 8.45 3.81
CA PHE A 467 7.82 8.43 3.08
C PHE A 467 8.80 7.32 3.47
N LYS A 468 8.28 6.16 3.92
CA LYS A 468 9.05 4.97 4.31
C LYS A 468 8.55 3.71 3.58
N HIS A 469 8.93 2.53 4.08
CA HIS A 469 8.43 1.20 3.70
C HIS A 469 8.04 0.41 4.98
N PRO A 470 6.84 0.61 5.54
CA PRO A 470 6.36 -0.10 6.70
C PRO A 470 6.03 -1.57 6.38
N ARG A 471 6.00 -2.38 7.43
CA ARG A 471 5.71 -3.82 7.38
C ARG A 471 4.43 -4.10 8.16
N PRO A 472 3.82 -5.30 8.02
CA PRO A 472 2.60 -5.65 8.75
C PRO A 472 2.68 -5.43 10.27
N ILE A 473 3.84 -5.69 10.87
CA ILE A 473 4.06 -5.49 12.30
C ILE A 473 3.98 -4.01 12.71
N ASP A 474 4.26 -3.07 11.82
CA ASP A 474 4.26 -1.64 12.12
C ASP A 474 2.84 -1.09 12.33
N VAL A 475 1.84 -1.66 11.63
CA VAL A 475 0.41 -1.38 11.85
C VAL A 475 0.00 -1.85 13.25
N ILE A 476 0.34 -3.09 13.60
CA ILE A 476 0.05 -3.67 14.92
C ILE A 476 0.72 -2.88 16.03
N ARG A 477 2.02 -2.59 15.92
CA ARG A 477 2.75 -1.78 16.92
C ARG A 477 2.17 -0.38 17.06
N SER A 478 1.58 0.18 16.00
CA SER A 478 0.87 1.46 16.07
C SER A 478 -0.43 1.31 16.87
N ALA A 479 -1.19 0.24 16.62
CA ALA A 479 -2.43 -0.08 17.34
C ALA A 479 -2.19 -0.35 18.83
N GLU A 480 -1.17 -1.13 19.18
CA GLU A 480 -0.79 -1.44 20.57
C GLU A 480 -0.37 -0.18 21.33
N LYS A 481 0.39 0.73 20.68
CA LYS A 481 0.78 2.01 21.30
C LYS A 481 -0.41 2.94 21.56
N ILE A 482 -1.48 2.85 20.77
CA ILE A 482 -2.68 3.67 20.95
C ILE A 482 -3.63 3.06 21.97
N SER A 483 -3.87 1.75 21.87
CA SER A 483 -4.86 1.04 22.68
C SER A 483 -4.33 0.56 24.03
N GLY A 484 -3.02 0.34 24.16
CA GLY A 484 -2.40 -0.31 25.32
C GLY A 484 -2.57 -1.83 25.35
N LEU A 485 -3.11 -2.43 24.29
CA LEU A 485 -3.37 -3.87 24.17
C LEU A 485 -2.17 -4.60 23.53
N GLU A 486 -2.09 -5.91 23.75
CA GLU A 486 -1.19 -6.82 23.01
C GLU A 486 -1.95 -7.47 21.83
N LEU A 487 -1.42 -7.35 20.61
CA LEU A 487 -2.16 -7.61 19.35
C LEU A 487 -1.37 -8.44 18.32
N ASP A 488 -0.21 -8.97 18.68
CA ASP A 488 0.61 -9.83 17.83
C ASP A 488 -0.14 -11.09 17.35
N TRP A 489 -0.99 -11.65 18.21
CA TRP A 489 -1.87 -12.78 17.90
C TRP A 489 -2.81 -12.48 16.73
N TYR A 490 -3.31 -11.24 16.61
CA TYR A 490 -4.26 -10.88 15.55
C TYR A 490 -3.61 -10.93 14.17
N LEU A 491 -2.39 -10.38 14.06
CA LEU A 491 -1.61 -10.48 12.83
C LEU A 491 -1.25 -11.93 12.52
N THR A 492 -0.86 -12.70 13.52
CA THR A 492 -0.49 -14.11 13.35
C THR A 492 -1.67 -14.91 12.84
N ASP A 493 -2.78 -14.93 13.58
CA ASP A 493 -3.93 -15.78 13.27
C ASP A 493 -4.64 -15.32 11.99
N PHE A 494 -4.92 -14.03 11.83
CA PHE A 494 -5.72 -13.56 10.70
C PHE A 494 -4.90 -13.45 9.40
N ALA A 495 -3.64 -13.01 9.47
CA ALA A 495 -2.84 -12.75 8.26
C ALA A 495 -1.87 -13.87 7.92
N GLN A 496 -1.24 -14.51 8.90
CA GLN A 496 -0.16 -15.49 8.67
C GLN A 496 -0.63 -16.95 8.65
N THR A 497 -1.91 -17.19 8.95
CA THR A 497 -2.53 -18.52 8.85
C THR A 497 -3.84 -18.45 8.03
N THR A 498 -4.52 -19.59 7.93
CA THR A 498 -5.90 -19.69 7.42
C THR A 498 -6.87 -20.04 8.56
N ASN A 499 -6.53 -19.69 9.81
CA ASN A 499 -7.41 -19.88 10.95
C ASN A 499 -8.67 -19.03 10.77
N THR A 500 -9.82 -19.61 11.11
CA THR A 500 -11.11 -18.93 11.00
C THR A 500 -11.68 -18.62 12.38
N ILE A 501 -12.55 -17.62 12.40
CA ILE A 501 -13.37 -17.26 13.56
C ILE A 501 -14.72 -17.95 13.38
N ASP A 502 -15.13 -18.71 14.40
CA ASP A 502 -16.45 -19.32 14.48
C ASP A 502 -16.75 -19.51 15.98
N TYR A 503 -17.75 -18.79 16.48
CA TYR A 503 -18.23 -18.87 17.83
C TYR A 503 -19.69 -19.33 17.84
N SER A 504 -20.16 -19.91 18.93
CA SER A 504 -21.57 -20.29 19.02
C SER A 504 -22.14 -20.15 20.42
N VAL A 505 -23.45 -19.92 20.50
CA VAL A 505 -24.19 -20.03 21.75
C VAL A 505 -24.53 -21.50 21.99
N LYS A 506 -23.63 -22.23 22.66
CA LYS A 506 -23.76 -23.66 22.93
C LYS A 506 -25.00 -23.98 23.75
N ASN A 507 -25.23 -23.27 24.86
CA ASN A 507 -26.36 -23.53 25.75
C ASN A 507 -26.89 -22.28 26.46
N ILE A 508 -28.20 -22.24 26.65
CA ILE A 508 -28.91 -21.29 27.53
C ILE A 508 -29.71 -22.14 28.51
N SER A 509 -29.49 -21.95 29.81
CA SER A 509 -30.21 -22.66 30.88
C SER A 509 -30.58 -21.67 31.98
N ASP A 510 -31.85 -21.29 32.04
CA ASP A 510 -32.39 -20.26 32.94
C ASP A 510 -31.67 -18.92 32.81
N ASN A 511 -30.71 -18.63 33.68
CA ASN A 511 -29.87 -17.43 33.65
C ASN A 511 -28.40 -17.75 33.35
N THR A 512 -28.06 -18.97 32.94
CA THR A 512 -26.71 -19.40 32.59
C THR A 512 -26.54 -19.45 31.07
N ILE A 513 -25.49 -18.82 30.57
CA ILE A 513 -25.07 -18.83 29.16
C ILE A 513 -23.78 -19.63 29.05
N THR A 514 -23.69 -20.52 28.08
CA THR A 514 -22.44 -21.18 27.68
C THR A 514 -22.17 -20.89 26.22
N LEU A 515 -21.04 -20.25 25.95
CA LEU A 515 -20.50 -20.01 24.61
C LEU A 515 -19.45 -21.07 24.29
N GLU A 516 -19.21 -21.29 22.99
CA GLU A 516 -18.20 -22.21 22.48
C GLU A 516 -17.43 -21.58 21.33
N ARG A 517 -16.11 -21.70 21.36
CA ARG A 517 -15.23 -21.34 20.25
C ARG A 517 -15.03 -22.57 19.37
N VAL A 518 -15.62 -22.55 18.18
CA VAL A 518 -15.56 -23.62 17.18
C VAL A 518 -14.35 -23.43 16.26
N GLY A 519 -14.11 -22.20 15.83
CA GLY A 519 -12.99 -21.80 14.98
C GLY A 519 -11.67 -21.73 15.74
N LEU A 520 -10.54 -21.79 15.02
CA LEU A 520 -9.22 -21.82 15.65
C LEU A 520 -8.75 -20.44 16.14
N MET A 521 -9.24 -19.35 15.56
CA MET A 521 -8.84 -17.99 15.94
C MET A 521 -9.66 -17.48 17.13
N PRO A 522 -9.02 -17.17 18.28
CA PRO A 522 -9.71 -16.56 19.41
C PRO A 522 -10.00 -15.07 19.17
N MET A 523 -11.08 -14.57 19.75
CA MET A 523 -11.54 -13.18 19.67
C MET A 523 -12.08 -12.74 21.04
N PRO A 524 -11.97 -11.43 21.40
CA PRO A 524 -12.86 -10.85 22.40
C PRO A 524 -14.30 -10.87 21.87
N ILE A 525 -15.30 -10.96 22.75
CA ILE A 525 -16.70 -11.19 22.34
C ILE A 525 -17.61 -10.07 22.84
N ASP A 526 -18.25 -9.37 21.93
CA ASP A 526 -19.45 -8.57 22.19
C ASP A 526 -20.70 -9.46 22.08
N LEU A 527 -21.63 -9.35 23.02
CA LEU A 527 -22.90 -10.08 22.98
C LEU A 527 -24.06 -9.26 23.54
N THR A 528 -25.26 -9.47 23.01
CA THR A 528 -26.51 -8.94 23.56
C THR A 528 -27.35 -10.09 24.12
N VAL A 529 -27.83 -9.90 25.36
CA VAL A 529 -28.77 -10.81 26.02
C VAL A 529 -30.14 -10.15 26.07
N THR A 530 -31.16 -10.86 25.59
CA THR A 530 -32.57 -10.46 25.76
C THR A 530 -33.19 -11.30 26.86
N TYR A 531 -33.79 -10.65 27.85
CA TYR A 531 -34.42 -11.30 29.01
C TYR A 531 -35.91 -11.59 28.80
N ASN A 532 -36.48 -12.44 29.65
CA ASN A 532 -37.91 -12.81 29.60
C ASN A 532 -38.86 -11.62 29.85
N ASP A 533 -38.38 -10.58 30.52
CA ASP A 533 -39.14 -9.34 30.75
C ASP A 533 -39.06 -8.35 29.57
N GLY A 534 -38.38 -8.73 28.47
CA GLY A 534 -38.20 -7.92 27.27
C GLY A 534 -37.07 -6.89 27.34
N THR A 535 -36.37 -6.78 28.47
CA THR A 535 -35.18 -5.90 28.57
C THR A 535 -33.96 -6.56 27.94
N THR A 536 -33.00 -5.75 27.50
CA THR A 536 -31.73 -6.21 26.94
C THR A 536 -30.54 -5.73 27.77
N GLU A 537 -29.44 -6.47 27.75
CA GLU A 537 -28.16 -6.08 28.32
C GLU A 537 -27.02 -6.54 27.41
N ASP A 538 -26.08 -5.63 27.15
CA ASP A 538 -24.88 -5.91 26.37
C ASP A 538 -23.73 -6.29 27.29
N PHE A 539 -23.00 -7.35 26.94
CA PHE A 539 -21.81 -7.78 27.65
C PHE A 539 -20.59 -7.77 26.73
N TYR A 540 -19.42 -7.57 27.34
CA TYR A 540 -18.12 -7.70 26.70
C TYR A 540 -17.28 -8.73 27.45
N ILE A 541 -16.80 -9.73 26.72
CA ILE A 541 -15.85 -10.75 27.21
C ILE A 541 -14.48 -10.44 26.60
N PRO A 542 -13.54 -9.89 27.39
CA PRO A 542 -12.18 -9.64 26.90
C PRO A 542 -11.47 -10.95 26.54
N LEU A 543 -10.59 -10.91 25.54
CA LEU A 543 -9.66 -12.01 25.27
C LEU A 543 -8.42 -11.85 26.16
N GLN A 544 -8.13 -12.85 26.99
CA GLN A 544 -7.04 -12.78 27.99
C GLN A 544 -5.66 -12.43 27.39
N MET A 545 -5.42 -12.85 26.13
CA MET A 545 -4.15 -12.59 25.44
C MET A 545 -3.93 -11.10 25.10
N MET A 546 -5.01 -10.30 25.05
CA MET A 546 -4.91 -8.85 24.79
C MET A 546 -4.36 -8.07 25.98
N ARG A 547 -4.35 -8.66 27.19
CA ARG A 547 -3.87 -8.04 28.43
C ARG A 547 -4.51 -6.68 28.75
N GLY A 548 -5.75 -6.50 28.31
CA GLY A 548 -6.59 -5.33 28.57
C GLY A 548 -7.89 -5.39 27.78
N GLU A 549 -8.68 -4.34 27.91
CA GLU A 549 -10.01 -4.22 27.33
C GLU A 549 -10.12 -3.03 26.37
N LYS A 550 -10.98 -3.14 25.35
CA LYS A 550 -11.36 -1.97 24.55
C LYS A 550 -12.29 -1.05 25.35
N PRO A 551 -12.34 0.26 25.05
CA PRO A 551 -13.38 1.14 25.57
C PRO A 551 -14.76 0.64 25.15
N THR A 552 -15.68 0.46 26.10
CA THR A 552 -17.05 0.00 25.84
C THR A 552 -18.02 0.48 26.92
N THR A 553 -19.30 0.59 26.57
CA THR A 553 -20.40 0.83 27.51
C THR A 553 -21.06 -0.47 28.00
N ALA A 554 -20.72 -1.62 27.40
CA ALA A 554 -21.23 -2.92 27.78
C ALA A 554 -20.73 -3.36 29.17
N THR A 555 -21.46 -4.27 29.81
CA THR A 555 -21.03 -4.90 31.05
C THR A 555 -19.81 -5.79 30.79
N ILE A 556 -18.63 -5.37 31.27
CA ILE A 556 -17.39 -6.15 31.16
C ILE A 556 -17.44 -7.31 32.15
N ILE A 557 -17.22 -8.53 31.68
CA ILE A 557 -17.09 -9.73 32.50
C ILE A 557 -15.68 -10.33 32.39
N ASN A 558 -15.42 -11.42 33.12
CA ASN A 558 -14.08 -12.03 33.17
C ASN A 558 -13.56 -12.39 31.77
N ASP A 559 -12.24 -12.42 31.65
CA ASP A 559 -11.57 -12.72 30.40
C ASP A 559 -11.77 -14.19 29.98
N TRP A 560 -11.83 -14.41 28.66
CA TRP A 560 -11.81 -15.74 28.08
C TRP A 560 -10.39 -16.08 27.63
N ALA A 561 -9.75 -17.04 28.31
CA ALA A 561 -8.47 -17.57 27.87
C ALA A 561 -8.62 -18.45 26.62
N TRP A 562 -7.79 -18.21 25.60
CA TRP A 562 -7.87 -18.88 24.29
C TRP A 562 -7.89 -20.42 24.37
N ALA A 563 -7.22 -20.99 25.38
CA ALA A 563 -7.09 -22.42 25.57
C ALA A 563 -8.39 -23.09 26.05
N TYR A 564 -9.34 -22.33 26.58
CA TYR A 564 -10.64 -22.86 26.99
C TYR A 564 -11.61 -22.85 25.80
N PRO A 565 -12.13 -24.00 25.36
CA PRO A 565 -13.03 -24.05 24.20
C PRO A 565 -14.43 -23.52 24.51
N THR A 566 -14.79 -23.42 25.78
CA THR A 566 -16.11 -22.93 26.23
C THR A 566 -15.97 -21.88 27.31
N TYR A 567 -16.93 -20.95 27.37
CA TYR A 567 -17.02 -19.92 28.39
C TYR A 567 -18.44 -19.86 28.96
N THR A 568 -18.57 -19.89 30.29
CA THR A 568 -19.86 -19.93 30.97
C THR A 568 -19.97 -18.81 31.99
N PHE A 569 -21.09 -18.10 31.98
CA PHE A 569 -21.39 -17.05 32.96
C PHE A 569 -22.90 -16.99 33.26
N ASN A 570 -23.25 -16.27 34.32
CA ASN A 570 -24.64 -16.10 34.75
C ASN A 570 -25.09 -14.64 34.59
N THR A 571 -26.33 -14.44 34.21
CA THR A 571 -27.02 -13.15 34.18
C THR A 571 -27.88 -12.95 35.42
N SER A 572 -28.32 -11.71 35.64
CA SER A 572 -29.17 -11.35 36.78
C SER A 572 -30.63 -11.81 36.63
N LYS A 573 -31.06 -12.08 35.39
CA LYS A 573 -32.44 -12.46 35.02
C LYS A 573 -32.45 -13.69 34.12
N THR A 574 -33.61 -14.34 34.00
CA THR A 574 -33.83 -15.44 33.07
C THR A 574 -33.84 -14.96 31.62
N ILE A 575 -33.25 -15.76 30.74
CA ILE A 575 -32.86 -15.37 29.38
C ILE A 575 -33.88 -15.87 28.36
N THR A 576 -34.26 -14.99 27.42
CA THR A 576 -35.02 -15.36 26.23
C THR A 576 -34.09 -15.76 25.10
N SER A 577 -33.09 -14.93 24.80
CA SER A 577 -32.15 -15.17 23.71
C SER A 577 -30.80 -14.52 23.95
N VAL A 578 -29.78 -15.05 23.28
CA VAL A 578 -28.42 -14.50 23.23
C VAL A 578 -28.00 -14.36 21.79
N GLU A 579 -27.31 -13.27 21.47
CA GLU A 579 -26.73 -13.01 20.15
C GLU A 579 -25.28 -12.52 20.32
N ILE A 580 -24.34 -13.24 19.72
CA ILE A 580 -22.93 -12.87 19.61
C ILE A 580 -22.77 -11.92 18.42
N ASP A 581 -21.96 -10.86 18.58
CA ASP A 581 -21.68 -9.86 17.55
C ASP A 581 -22.97 -9.31 16.88
N PRO A 582 -23.84 -8.64 17.65
CA PRO A 582 -25.12 -8.11 17.17
C PRO A 582 -24.97 -7.06 16.05
N ASN A 583 -23.78 -6.48 15.90
CA ASN A 583 -23.47 -5.49 14.88
C ASN A 583 -22.88 -6.11 13.59
N HIS A 584 -22.65 -7.42 13.57
CA HIS A 584 -22.13 -8.17 12.42
C HIS A 584 -20.82 -7.59 11.86
N VAL A 585 -19.89 -7.28 12.77
CA VAL A 585 -18.57 -6.68 12.48
C VAL A 585 -17.41 -7.55 12.98
N MET A 586 -17.69 -8.77 13.45
CA MET A 586 -16.74 -9.85 13.62
C MET A 586 -16.72 -10.72 12.36
N ALA A 587 -15.54 -11.12 11.90
CA ALA A 587 -15.38 -11.92 10.68
C ALA A 587 -15.67 -13.42 10.93
N ASP A 588 -16.76 -13.69 11.66
CA ASP A 588 -17.25 -15.03 11.93
C ASP A 588 -17.73 -15.68 10.64
N ILE A 589 -17.24 -16.88 10.35
CA ILE A 589 -17.61 -17.57 9.12
C ILE A 589 -18.97 -18.25 9.23
N ASN A 590 -19.56 -18.41 10.41
CA ASN A 590 -20.82 -19.11 10.61
C ASN A 590 -21.83 -18.31 11.47
N PRO A 591 -22.21 -17.08 11.11
CA PRO A 591 -23.05 -16.21 11.96
C PRO A 591 -24.41 -16.81 12.36
N GLU A 592 -24.88 -17.86 11.71
CA GLU A 592 -26.13 -18.55 12.05
C GLU A 592 -26.10 -19.24 13.43
N ASN A 593 -24.93 -19.62 13.95
CA ASN A 593 -24.79 -20.24 15.28
C ASN A 593 -24.48 -19.21 16.40
N ASN A 594 -24.34 -17.93 16.04
CA ASN A 594 -24.13 -16.83 16.99
C ASN A 594 -25.40 -16.48 17.77
N LYS A 595 -26.56 -16.99 17.37
CA LYS A 595 -27.85 -16.69 17.99
C LYS A 595 -28.53 -17.95 18.49
N LYS A 596 -29.03 -17.90 19.73
CA LYS A 596 -29.88 -18.96 20.30
C LYS A 596 -31.01 -18.36 21.14
N THR A 597 -32.19 -18.93 21.00
CA THR A 597 -33.36 -18.66 21.85
C THR A 597 -33.59 -19.86 22.75
N GLN A 598 -33.98 -19.62 24.01
CA GLN A 598 -34.27 -20.66 25.00
C GLN A 598 -35.45 -21.54 24.57
#